data_AF-A0A850IZ56-F1
#
_entry.id   AF-A0A850IZ56-F1
#
_cell.length_a   1.000
_cell.length_b   1.000
_cell.length_c   1.000
_cell.angle_alpha   90.00
_cell.angle_beta   90.00
_cell.angle_gamma   90.00
#
_symmetry.space_group_name_H-M   'P 1'
#
loop_
_entity.id
_entity.type
_entity.pdbx_description
1 polymer ?
#
loop_
_entity_poly.entity_id
_entity_poly.type
_entity_poly.pdbx_seq_one_letter_code
_entity_poly.pdbx_strand_id
1 'polypeptide(L)' 'MHWWSQQACDAAAEAQAADPSPGNLMAAAQVQALVSLAEALHRIAATLEERDDNDTVRPI' A
#
# COMPACT_ATOMS: atom_id res chain seq x y z
N MET A 1 7.41 6.39 -1.58
CA MET A 1 7.29 4.94 -1.81
C MET A 1 7.65 4.26 -0.51
N HIS A 2 6.71 3.56 0.12
CA HIS A 2 7.00 2.87 1.38
C HIS A 2 7.86 1.63 1.14
N TRP A 3 8.81 1.35 2.04
CA TRP A 3 9.70 0.18 1.92
C TRP A 3 8.94 -1.15 1.78
N TRP A 4 7.78 -1.26 2.44
CA TRP A 4 6.91 -2.45 2.39
C TRP A 4 6.14 -2.58 1.07
N SER A 5 5.82 -1.47 0.40
CA SER A 5 5.16 -1.46 -0.93
C SER A 5 6.11 -2.03 -1.99
N GLN A 6 7.37 -1.58 -1.99
CA GLN A 6 8.40 -2.08 -2.89
C GLN A 6 8.68 -3.57 -2.66
N GLN A 7 8.86 -3.99 -1.40
CA GLN A 7 9.13 -5.39 -1.06
C GLN A 7 8.01 -6.34 -1.53
N ALA A 8 6.74 -5.93 -1.39
CA ALA A 8 5.60 -6.74 -1.82
C ALA A 8 5.55 -6.90 -3.35
N CYS A 9 5.79 -5.81 -4.09
CA CYS A 9 5.84 -5.83 -5.55
C CYS A 9 7.03 -6.66 -6.07
N ASP A 10 8.20 -6.53 -5.46
CA ASP A 10 9.39 -7.28 -5.84
C ASP A 10 9.19 -8.79 -5.61
N ALA A 11 8.65 -9.18 -4.44
CA ALA A 11 8.34 -10.59 -4.16
C ALA A 11 7.28 -11.17 -5.11
N ALA A 12 6.27 -10.38 -5.49
CA ALA A 12 5.27 -10.80 -6.47
C ALA A 12 5.87 -10.97 -7.88
N ALA A 13 6.75 -10.05 -8.29
CA ALA A 13 7.46 -10.13 -9.57
C ALA A 13 8.42 -11.32 -9.62
N GLU A 14 9.16 -11.58 -8.54
CA GLU A 14 10.05 -12.74 -8.42
C GLU A 14 9.29 -14.06 -8.47
N ALA A 15 8.17 -14.17 -7.73
CA ALA A 15 7.31 -15.35 -7.76
C ALA A 15 6.74 -15.58 -9.16
N GLN A 16 6.27 -14.52 -9.82
CA GLN A 16 5.73 -14.58 -11.19
C GLN A 16 6.80 -15.01 -12.21
N ALA A 17 8.03 -14.53 -12.06
CA ALA A 17 9.14 -14.92 -12.92
C ALA A 17 9.54 -16.40 -12.73
N ALA A 18 9.39 -16.92 -11.51
CA ALA A 18 9.67 -18.32 -11.19
C ALA A 18 8.57 -19.29 -11.67
N ASP A 19 7.30 -18.87 -11.64
CA ASP A 19 6.17 -19.64 -12.18
C ASP A 19 5.13 -18.72 -12.85
N PRO A 20 5.09 -18.62 -14.19
CA PRO A 20 4.13 -17.76 -14.90
C PRO A 20 2.76 -18.43 -15.08
N SER A 21 2.32 -19.28 -14.15
CA SER A 21 1.00 -19.88 -14.20
C SER A 21 -0.10 -18.82 -14.08
N PRO A 22 -1.29 -19.02 -14.71
CA PRO A 22 -2.40 -18.07 -14.61
C PRO A 22 -2.80 -17.72 -13.18
N GLY A 23 -2.70 -18.69 -12.26
CA GLY A 23 -2.96 -18.48 -10.84
C GLY A 23 -1.96 -17.51 -10.21
N ASN A 24 -0.69 -17.61 -10.58
CA ASN A 24 0.36 -16.73 -10.05
C ASN A 24 0.31 -15.33 -10.66
N LEU A 25 -0.06 -15.20 -11.95
CA LEU A 25 -0.37 -13.89 -12.56
C LEU A 25 -1.50 -13.18 -11.79
N MET A 26 -2.54 -13.93 -11.42
CA MET A 26 -3.66 -13.40 -10.65
C MET A 26 -3.25 -13.05 -9.21
N ALA A 27 -2.40 -13.85 -8.58
CA ALA A 27 -1.85 -13.55 -7.26
C ALA A 27 -1.02 -12.26 -7.27
N ALA A 28 -0.14 -12.07 -8.26
CA ALA A 28 0.64 -10.84 -8.41
C ALA A 28 -0.25 -9.60 -8.61
N ALA A 29 -1.32 -9.72 -9.42
CA ALA A 29 -2.30 -8.64 -9.58
C ALA A 29 -3.06 -8.33 -8.28
N GLN A 30 -3.39 -9.35 -7.48
CA GLN A 30 -4.01 -9.17 -6.16
C GLN A 30 -3.07 -8.44 -5.20
N VAL A 31 -1.78 -8.79 -5.18
CA VAL A 31 -0.78 -8.09 -4.37
C VAL A 31 -0.73 -6.61 -4.73
N GLN A 32 -0.70 -6.27 -6.04
CA GLN A 32 -0.71 -4.89 -6.49
C GLN A 32 -1.96 -4.12 -6.00
N ALA A 33 -3.13 -4.74 -6.05
CA ALA A 33 -4.38 -4.14 -5.57
C ALA A 33 -4.35 -3.91 -4.06
N LEU A 34 -3.84 -4.87 -3.28
CA LEU A 34 -3.71 -4.75 -1.83
C LEU A 34 -2.73 -3.65 -1.42
N VAL A 35 -1.59 -3.56 -2.11
CA VAL A 35 -0.62 -2.46 -1.91
C VAL A 35 -1.27 -1.11 -2.19
N SER A 36 -1.99 -0.98 -3.31
CA SER A 36 -2.69 0.26 -3.68
C SER A 36 -3.75 0.65 -2.63
N LEU A 37 -4.48 -0.31 -2.09
CA LEU A 37 -5.47 -0.09 -1.04
C LEU A 37 -4.80 0.39 0.25
N ALA A 38 -3.71 -0.27 0.66
CA ALA A 38 -2.97 0.09 1.86
C ALA A 38 -2.35 1.51 1.75
N GLU A 39 -1.84 1.90 0.58
CA GLU A 39 -1.38 3.27 0.33
C GLU A 39 -2.52 4.30 0.39
N ALA A 40 -3.70 3.97 -0.12
CA ALA A 40 -4.87 4.83 -0.01
C ALA A 40 -5.30 5.02 1.45
N LEU A 41 -5.34 3.94 2.22
CA LEU A 41 -5.65 3.98 3.65
C LEU A 41 -4.62 4.79 4.44
N HIS A 42 -3.33 4.64 4.11
CA HIS A 42 -2.26 5.42 4.74
C HIS A 42 -2.42 6.93 4.45
N ARG A 43 -2.74 7.32 3.21
CA ARG A 43 -3.04 8.73 2.89
C ARG A 43 -4.23 9.26 3.67
N ILE A 44 -5.30 8.47 3.78
CA ILE A 44 -6.48 8.86 4.57
C ILE A 44 -6.09 9.07 6.04
N ALA A 45 -5.37 8.12 6.63
CA ALA A 45 -4.89 8.23 8.02
C ALA A 45 -4.04 9.50 8.22
N ALA A 46 -3.07 9.76 7.35
CA ALA A 46 -2.23 10.96 7.41
C ALA A 46 -3.07 12.25 7.35
N THR A 47 -4.05 12.33 6.45
CA THR A 47 -4.94 13.51 6.38
C THR A 47 -5.84 13.68 7.61
N LEU A 48 -6.15 12.61 8.32
CA LEU A 48 -6.93 12.67 9.56
C LEU A 48 -6.05 13.11 10.74
N GLU A 49 -4.83 12.59 10.83
CA GLU A 49 -3.82 13.02 11.82
C GLU A 49 -3.50 14.51 11.68
N GLU A 50 -3.25 15.01 10.47
CA GLU A 50 -3.00 16.44 10.21
C GLU A 50 -4.17 17.35 10.61
N ARG A 51 -5.41 16.86 10.53
CA ARG A 51 -6.60 17.61 10.97
C ARG A 51 -6.70 17.68 12.49
N ASP A 52 -6.43 16.58 13.18
CA ASP A 52 -6.47 16.52 14.65
C ASP A 52 -5.41 17.43 15.28
N ASP A 53 -4.21 17.47 14.70
CA ASP A 53 -3.13 18.38 15.11
C ASP A 53 -3.49 19.87 14.89
N ASN A 54 -4.31 20.19 13.89
CA ASN A 54 -4.72 21.56 13.60
C ASN A 54 -5.88 22.02 14.48
N ASP A 55 -6.79 21.11 14.85
CA ASP A 55 -7.88 21.41 15.78
C ASP A 55 -7.40 21.55 17.24
N THR A 56 -6.32 20.86 17.64
CA THR A 56 -5.71 20.98 18.96
C THR A 56 -4.90 22.27 19.19
N VAL A 57 -4.51 22.99 18.13
CA VAL A 57 -3.70 24.23 18.21
C VAL A 57 -4.56 25.50 18.26
N ARG A 58 -5.90 25.43 18.15
CA ARG A 58 -6.76 26.60 18.40
C ARG A 58 -6.83 26.89 19.90
N PRO A 59 -6.21 27.98 20.41
CA PRO A 59 -6.47 28.39 21.79
C PRO A 59 -7.86 29.01 21.84
N ILE A 60 -8.66 28.57 22.83
CA ILE A 60 -9.89 29.23 23.26
C ILE A 60 -9.64 30.66 23.73
#